data_AF-A0A1A8HBT2-F1
#
_entry.id   AF-A0A1A8HBT2-F1
#
_cell.length_a   1.000
_cell.length_b   1.000
_cell.length_c   1.000
_cell.angle_alpha   90.00
_cell.angle_beta   90.00
_cell.angle_gamma   90.00
#
_symmetry.space_group_name_H-M   'P 1'
#
loop_
_entity.id
_entity.type
_entity.pdbx_description
1 polymer ?
#
loop_
_entity_poly.entity_id
_entity_poly.type
_entity_poly.pdbx_seq_one_letter_code
_entity_poly.pdbx_strand_id
1 'polypeptide(L)' 'LYYSIEVPENLEALPLFTIKATDQDAGSSGEISYRIIAGDPSGDFRLDRKSGVLQTSRPLDREKRPGYTLTV' A
#
# COMPACT_ATOMS: atom_id res chain seq x y z
N LEU A 1 -12.54 -4.13 5.45
CA LEU A 1 -11.47 -5.13 5.67
C LEU A 1 -10.27 -4.38 6.23
N TYR A 2 -9.56 -4.95 7.21
CA TYR A 2 -8.34 -4.37 7.76
C TYR A 2 -7.21 -5.38 7.61
N TYR A 3 -6.06 -4.91 7.14
CA TYR A 3 -4.83 -5.70 7.03
C TYR A 3 -3.79 -5.11 7.98
N SER A 4 -3.05 -5.98 8.68
CA SER A 4 -1.94 -5.60 9.53
C SER A 4 -0.72 -6.43 9.14
N ILE A 5 0.42 -5.77 8.96
CA ILE A 5 1.68 -6.40 8.59
C ILE A 5 2.81 -5.78 9.40
N GLU A 6 3.84 -6.57 9.66
CA GLU A 6 5.10 -6.07 10.21
C GLU A 6 6.09 -5.88 9.06
N VAL A 7 6.78 -4.74 9.05
CA VAL A 7 7.72 -4.37 8.00
C VAL A 7 9.09 -4.15 8.64
N PRO A 8 10.15 -4.81 8.14
CA PRO A 8 11.51 -4.51 8.60
C PRO A 8 11.89 -3.08 8.23
N GLU A 9 12.41 -2.34 9.20
CA GLU A 9 12.94 -0.98 8.99
C GLU A 9 14.33 -1.01 8.31
N ASN A 10 14.81 0.15 7.89
CA ASN A 10 16.16 0.36 7.32
C ASN A 10 16.46 -0.41 6.03
N LEU A 11 15.46 -1.05 5.43
CA LEU A 11 15.57 -1.65 4.10
C LEU A 11 15.22 -0.62 3.02
N GLU A 12 15.91 -0.67 1.89
CA GLU A 12 15.50 0.05 0.68
C GLU A 12 14.07 -0.35 0.23
N ALA A 13 13.60 0.20 -0.90
CA ALA A 13 12.27 -0.09 -1.44
C ALA A 13 11.95 -1.61 -1.43
N LEU A 14 10.91 -1.97 -0.67
CA LEU A 14 10.54 -3.35 -0.36
C LEU A 14 9.09 -3.61 -0.77
N PRO A 15 8.82 -4.59 -1.64
CA PRO A 15 7.46 -5.08 -1.89
C PRO A 15 6.86 -5.70 -0.63
N LEU A 16 5.66 -5.28 -0.25
CA LEU A 16 4.98 -5.74 0.96
C LEU A 16 3.90 -6.78 0.64
N PHE A 17 2.84 -6.36 -0.05
CA PHE A 17 1.73 -7.25 -0.44
C PHE A 17 0.93 -6.68 -1.62
N THR A 18 0.06 -7.51 -2.17
CA THR A 18 -0.86 -7.12 -3.25
C THR A 18 -2.28 -6.96 -2.73
N ILE A 19 -2.83 -5.75 -2.89
CA ILE A 19 -4.23 -5.46 -2.60
C ILE A 19 -5.08 -5.99 -3.75
N LYS A 20 -6.14 -6.72 -3.41
CA LYS A 20 -7.13 -7.21 -4.38
C LYS A 20 -8.50 -6.66 -4.01
N ALA A 21 -9.07 -5.85 -4.89
CA ALA A 21 -10.49 -5.52 -4.86
C ALA A 21 -11.25 -6.43 -5.83
N THR A 22 -12.53 -6.68 -5.53
CA THR A 22 -13.43 -7.43 -6.39
C THR A 22 -14.67 -6.57 -6.60
N ASP A 23 -14.97 -6.25 -7.85
CA ASP A 23 -16.22 -5.62 -8.25
C ASP A 23 -17.19 -6.73 -8.67
N GLN A 24 -18.29 -6.88 -7.94
CA GLN A 24 -19.25 -7.98 -8.14
C GLN A 24 -20.17 -7.76 -9.35
N ASP A 25 -20.22 -6.54 -9.89
CA ASP A 25 -21.02 -6.18 -11.08
C ASP A 25 -20.15 -6.00 -12.33
N ALA A 26 -18.83 -6.13 -12.20
CA ALA A 26 -17.89 -5.99 -13.31
C ALA A 26 -17.90 -7.24 -14.19
N GLY A 27 -18.67 -7.17 -15.28
CA GLY A 27 -18.24 -7.79 -16.53
C GLY A 27 -16.88 -7.24 -17.00
N SER A 28 -16.49 -7.51 -18.25
CA SER A 28 -15.17 -7.20 -18.84
C SER A 28 -14.77 -5.70 -18.90
N SER A 29 -15.44 -4.79 -18.20
CA SER A 29 -15.26 -3.33 -18.24
C SER A 29 -14.92 -2.67 -16.90
N GLY A 30 -14.78 -3.44 -15.80
CA GLY A 30 -14.37 -2.89 -14.50
C GLY A 30 -12.86 -2.74 -14.38
N GLU A 31 -12.27 -1.66 -14.88
CA GLU A 31 -10.85 -1.36 -14.61
C GLU A 31 -10.71 -0.87 -13.16
N ILE A 32 -10.20 -1.73 -12.28
CA ILE A 32 -9.90 -1.37 -10.89
C ILE A 32 -8.62 -0.53 -10.87
N SER A 33 -8.68 0.64 -10.23
CA SER A 33 -7.52 1.49 -10.00
C SER A 33 -7.29 1.74 -8.51
N TYR A 34 -6.08 1.45 -8.05
CA TYR A 34 -5.70 1.57 -6.63
C TYR A 34 -4.99 2.89 -6.33
N ARG A 35 -5.25 3.50 -5.16
CA ARG A 35 -4.54 4.71 -4.71
C ARG A 35 -4.57 4.85 -3.19
N ILE A 36 -3.44 5.21 -2.58
CA ILE A 36 -3.40 5.62 -1.17
C ILE A 36 -4.08 6.99 -1.04
N ILE A 37 -5.14 7.08 -0.25
CA ILE A 37 -5.92 8.32 -0.03
C ILE A 37 -5.66 8.97 1.33
N ALA A 38 -5.11 8.22 2.30
CA ALA A 38 -4.73 8.75 3.60
C ALA A 38 -3.63 7.91 4.26
N GLY A 39 -2.96 8.48 5.28
CA GLY A 39 -1.97 7.78 6.11
C GLY A 39 -0.52 7.92 5.67
N ASP A 40 -0.28 8.40 4.45
CA ASP A 40 1.06 8.58 3.88
C ASP A 40 1.34 10.01 3.36
N PRO A 41 1.44 11.00 4.26
CA PRO A 41 1.71 12.39 3.86
C PRO A 41 3.12 12.60 3.30
N SER A 42 4.06 11.71 3.62
CA SER A 42 5.47 11.82 3.24
C SER A 42 5.82 11.07 1.95
N GLY A 43 4.89 10.28 1.41
CA GLY A 43 5.14 9.41 0.26
C GLY A 43 6.10 8.27 0.59
N ASP A 44 6.02 7.72 1.81
CA ASP A 44 6.79 6.59 2.33
C ASP A 44 6.42 5.26 1.64
N PHE A 45 5.27 5.24 0.96
CA PHE A 45 4.75 4.07 0.27
C PHE A 45 4.43 4.38 -1.18
N ARG A 46 4.50 3.35 -2.01
CA ARG A 46 4.03 3.36 -3.39
C ARG A 46 3.05 2.22 -3.59
N LEU A 47 1.91 2.55 -4.17
CA LEU A 47 0.90 1.58 -4.58
C LEU A 47 0.79 1.58 -6.10
N ASP A 48 1.04 0.44 -6.72
CA ASP A 48 0.85 0.29 -8.15
C ASP A 48 -0.64 0.30 -8.50
N ARG A 49 -1.04 1.22 -9.38
CA ARG A 49 -2.46 1.50 -9.66
C ARG A 49 -3.17 0.35 -10.36
N LYS A 50 -2.46 -0.56 -11.03
CA LYS A 50 -3.05 -1.64 -11.84
C LYS A 50 -2.94 -2.99 -11.14
N SER A 51 -1.75 -3.32 -10.66
CA SER A 51 -1.47 -4.60 -10.01
C SER A 51 -1.89 -4.62 -8.54
N GLY A 52 -2.03 -3.46 -7.88
CA GLY A 52 -2.33 -3.37 -6.46
C GLY A 52 -1.14 -3.69 -5.55
N VAL A 53 0.08 -3.79 -6.08
CA VAL A 53 1.29 -4.04 -5.28
C VAL A 53 1.62 -2.80 -4.45
N LEU A 54 1.57 -2.96 -3.12
CA LEU A 54 2.05 -2.00 -2.15
C LEU A 54 3.51 -2.29 -1.80
N GLN A 55 4.34 -1.25 -1.82
CA GLN A 55 5.76 -1.31 -1.46
C GLN A 55 6.18 -0.07 -0.68
N THR A 56 7.24 -0.16 0.12
CA THR A 56 7.91 1.03 0.64
C THR A 56 8.62 1.76 -0.50
N SER A 57 8.67 3.09 -0.44
CA SER A 57 9.40 3.91 -1.41
C SER A 57 10.85 4.18 -0.95
N ARG A 58 11.11 4.01 0.35
CA ARG A 58 12.37 4.32 1.02
C ARG A 58 12.48 3.53 2.34
N PRO A 59 13.67 3.52 2.97
CA PRO A 59 13.83 3.02 4.32
C PRO A 59 12.89 3.67 5.33
N LEU A 60 12.15 2.82 6.04
CA LEU A 60 11.36 3.22 7.20
C LEU A 60 12.24 3.21 8.44
N ASP A 61 11.84 3.99 9.44
CA ASP A 61 12.55 4.16 10.71
C ASP A 61 11.50 4.24 11.81
N ARG A 62 11.47 3.22 12.67
CA ARG A 62 10.43 3.07 13.70
C ARG A 62 10.58 4.13 14.80
N GLU A 63 11.80 4.54 15.13
CA GLU A 63 12.05 5.58 16.11
C GLU A 63 11.54 6.95 15.64
N LYS A 64 11.54 7.20 14.32
CA LYS A 64 10.88 8.39 13.74
C LYS A 64 9.37 8.25 13.66
N ARG A 65 8.88 7.09 13.22
CA ARG A 65 7.44 6.83 13.07
C ARG A 65 7.12 5.36 13.38
N PRO A 66 6.50 5.06 14.53
CA PRO A 66 6.37 3.69 15.02
C PRO A 66 5.32 2.86 14.29
N GLY A 67 4.46 3.50 13.47
CA GLY A 67 3.42 2.80 12.73
C GLY A 67 2.73 3.67 11.68
N TYR A 68 2.07 2.97 10.76
CA TYR A 68 1.30 3.56 9.68
C TYR A 68 -0.09 2.97 9.65
N THR A 69 -1.08 3.81 9.38
CA THR A 69 -2.44 3.39 9.05
C THR A 69 -2.76 3.99 7.70
N LEU A 70 -2.74 3.16 6.66
CA LEU A 70 -3.00 3.58 5.29
C LEU A 70 -4.46 3.34 4.93
N THR A 71 -5.06 4.31 4.26
CA THR A 71 -6.36 4.14 3.61
C THR A 71 -6.13 4.09 2.11
N VAL A 72 -6.64 3.05 1.46
CA VAL A 72 -6.47 2.75 0.04
C VAL A 72 -7.83 2.62 -0.61
#